data_AF-A0A7S3EYD8-F1
#
_entry.id   AF-A0A7S3EYD8-F1
#
_cell.length_a   1.000
_cell.length_b   1.000
_cell.length_c   1.000
_cell.angle_alpha   90.00
_cell.angle_beta   90.00
_cell.angle_gamma   90.00
#
_symmetry.space_group_name_H-M   'P 1'
#
loop_
_entity.id
_entity.type
_entity.pdbx_description
1 polymer ?
#
loop_
_entity_poly.entity_id
_entity_poly.type
_entity_poly.pdbx_seq_one_letter_code
_entity_poly.pdbx_strand_id
1 'polypeptide(L)'
;CVMFFATQNQVWGSEAALLLGGQYVIVHWRVSTYLLSAFGDGGLYRCFRWFGLPFGVVALDVLMLLEPFGLLRVLPLPEEIRQFIPSYKATRTVIEVTCESLPQCLLQSYVLVVVLKRVQSGNAEGADEAMYDYAVLLPTSICISLLAMLKTWAAEVVFDARSANISLRRKLELLWAVGKGLPLDAMKKNSLTKWVCPRELGKEEDVPLLFKALESNSSITHLDLSKGGLLWDAPGEGGGPLLDRIVSDASVLARLETLVVETFDVPVGRFRRGEGEEVLLGVDMFAAGGPSKGEMLVMGRLLRKGGAGDAGAEQHKAEKAALGLLERCRRREGRIDRAGWMTELRELMAEGRMGHAYLEALVGAETLFPCVATPTLTDHTDAVGALALSAE
;
A
#
# COMPACT_ATOMS: atom_id res chain seq x y z
N CYS A 1 35.65 -16.23 0.10
CA CYS A 1 35.80 -17.66 0.47
C CYS A 1 36.94 -18.35 -0.28
N VAL A 2 36.98 -18.34 -1.62
CA VAL A 2 38.03 -19.03 -2.41
C VAL A 2 39.44 -18.61 -2.00
N MET A 3 39.66 -17.30 -1.80
CA MET A 3 40.93 -16.74 -1.31
C MET A 3 41.37 -17.34 0.04
N PHE A 4 40.48 -17.36 1.04
CA PHE A 4 40.79 -17.88 2.39
C PHE A 4 41.04 -19.39 2.42
N PHE A 5 40.33 -20.15 1.57
CA PHE A 5 40.58 -21.58 1.42
C PHE A 5 41.88 -21.86 0.66
N ALA A 6 42.25 -21.04 -0.31
CA ALA A 6 43.51 -21.16 -1.05
C ALA A 6 44.74 -20.85 -0.17
N THR A 7 44.61 -19.93 0.79
CA THR A 7 45.69 -19.57 1.72
C THR A 7 45.65 -20.36 3.04
N GLN A 8 44.84 -21.43 3.13
CA GLN A 8 44.62 -22.24 4.34
C GLN A 8 44.17 -21.48 5.60
N ASN A 9 43.67 -20.25 5.46
CA ASN A 9 43.19 -19.45 6.58
C ASN A 9 41.73 -19.81 6.91
N GLN A 10 41.56 -20.95 7.59
CA GLN A 10 40.23 -21.52 7.87
C GLN A 10 39.36 -20.65 8.77
N VAL A 11 39.97 -19.88 9.70
CA VAL A 11 39.23 -18.97 10.60
C VAL A 11 38.52 -17.89 9.79
N TRP A 12 39.26 -17.11 9.00
CA TRP A 12 38.68 -16.06 8.14
C TRP A 12 37.77 -16.64 7.05
N GLY A 13 38.08 -17.83 6.55
CA GLY A 13 37.21 -18.56 5.62
C GLY A 13 35.84 -18.91 6.22
N SER A 14 35.84 -19.38 7.47
CA SER A 14 34.62 -19.73 8.21
C SER A 14 33.79 -18.50 8.57
N GLU A 15 34.43 -17.39 9.00
CA GLU A 15 33.76 -16.12 9.28
C GLU A 15 33.11 -15.55 8.01
N ALA A 16 33.83 -15.55 6.89
CA ALA A 16 33.29 -15.11 5.61
C ALA A 16 32.11 -16.00 5.15
N ALA A 17 32.20 -17.31 5.34
CA ALA A 17 31.11 -18.23 5.00
C ALA A 17 29.88 -18.03 5.89
N LEU A 18 30.07 -17.76 7.18
CA LEU A 18 28.98 -17.44 8.12
C LEU A 18 28.28 -16.13 7.77
N LEU A 19 29.03 -15.10 7.38
CA LEU A 19 28.44 -13.83 6.90
C LEU A 19 27.62 -14.05 5.62
N LEU A 20 28.17 -14.81 4.67
CA LEU A 20 27.51 -15.14 3.40
C LEU A 20 26.23 -15.97 3.61
N GLY A 21 26.26 -17.00 4.46
CA GLY A 21 25.10 -17.84 4.74
C GLY A 21 24.08 -17.17 5.65
N GLY A 22 24.54 -16.39 6.63
CA GLY A 22 23.72 -15.73 7.65
C GLY A 22 22.70 -14.77 7.04
N GLN A 23 23.08 -14.01 6.01
CA GLN A 23 22.13 -13.13 5.32
C GLN A 23 20.95 -13.89 4.70
N TYR A 24 21.17 -15.08 4.10
CA TYR A 24 20.08 -15.86 3.50
C TYR A 24 19.13 -16.39 4.57
N VAL A 25 19.65 -16.76 5.74
CA VAL A 25 18.82 -17.16 6.89
C VAL A 25 17.97 -15.99 7.38
N ILE A 26 18.57 -14.80 7.51
CA ILE A 26 17.86 -13.59 7.92
C ILE A 26 16.78 -13.25 6.89
N VAL A 27 17.11 -13.18 5.60
CA VAL A 27 16.15 -12.91 4.52
C VAL A 27 15.01 -13.91 4.54
N HIS A 28 15.31 -15.20 4.62
CA HIS A 28 14.29 -16.25 4.66
C HIS A 28 13.34 -16.08 5.86
N TRP A 29 13.89 -15.82 7.05
CA TRP A 29 13.08 -15.57 8.24
C TRP A 29 12.17 -14.36 8.04
N ARG A 30 12.70 -13.23 7.56
CA ARG A 30 11.90 -12.00 7.35
C ARG A 30 10.82 -12.20 6.29
N VAL A 31 11.16 -12.79 5.14
CA VAL A 31 10.19 -13.07 4.07
C VAL A 31 9.12 -14.03 4.55
N SER A 32 9.48 -15.08 5.30
CA SER A 32 8.50 -16.01 5.87
C SER A 32 7.53 -15.30 6.83
N THR A 33 8.04 -14.43 7.72
CA THR A 33 7.17 -13.63 8.60
C THR A 33 6.27 -12.66 7.84
N TYR A 34 6.76 -12.09 6.73
CA TYR A 34 5.99 -11.21 5.87
C TYR A 34 4.89 -11.97 5.11
N LEU A 35 5.21 -13.12 4.51
CA LEU A 35 4.24 -13.92 3.78
C LEU A 35 3.11 -14.39 4.70
N LEU A 36 3.43 -14.76 5.93
CA LEU A 36 2.43 -15.11 6.95
C LEU A 36 1.53 -13.92 7.32
N SER A 37 2.09 -12.72 7.47
CA SER A 37 1.31 -11.55 7.89
C SER A 37 0.49 -10.92 6.76
N ALA A 38 0.99 -10.97 5.52
CA ALA A 38 0.35 -10.36 4.35
C ALA A 38 -0.65 -11.31 3.67
N PHE A 39 -0.33 -12.61 3.61
CA PHE A 39 -1.11 -13.60 2.85
C PHE A 39 -1.65 -14.76 3.72
N GLY A 40 -1.41 -14.74 5.03
CA GLY A 40 -1.84 -15.81 5.94
C GLY A 40 -1.13 -17.14 5.69
N ASP A 41 -1.75 -18.25 6.09
CA ASP A 41 -1.25 -19.62 5.88
C ASP A 41 -1.56 -20.17 4.47
N GLY A 42 -1.36 -19.32 3.46
CA GLY A 42 -1.59 -19.63 2.06
C GLY A 42 -0.57 -20.62 1.48
N GLY A 43 -0.83 -21.08 0.25
CA GLY A 43 0.07 -21.98 -0.47
C GLY A 43 1.46 -21.37 -0.70
N LEU A 44 1.54 -20.06 -0.97
CA LEU A 44 2.79 -19.32 -1.15
C LEU A 44 3.65 -19.34 0.12
N TYR A 45 3.05 -19.07 1.28
CA TYR A 45 3.74 -19.11 2.58
C TYR A 45 4.24 -20.54 2.89
N ARG A 46 3.40 -21.56 2.72
CA ARG A 46 3.77 -22.96 2.97
C ARG A 46 4.89 -23.42 2.05
N CYS A 47 4.81 -23.13 0.76
CA CYS A 47 5.88 -23.44 -0.20
C CYS A 47 7.18 -22.72 0.16
N PHE A 48 7.13 -21.43 0.47
CA PHE A 48 8.32 -20.68 0.84
C PHE A 48 8.92 -21.12 2.18
N ARG A 49 8.09 -21.54 3.15
CA ARG A 49 8.57 -22.06 4.44
C ARG A 49 9.41 -23.33 4.30
N TRP A 50 8.99 -24.26 3.44
CA TRP A 50 9.63 -25.57 3.31
C TRP A 50 10.72 -25.61 2.22
N PHE A 51 10.55 -24.87 1.14
CA PHE A 51 11.49 -24.86 0.00
C PHE A 51 12.26 -23.54 -0.16
N GLY A 52 12.05 -22.58 0.75
CA GLY A 52 12.62 -21.24 0.67
C GLY A 52 14.14 -21.18 0.80
N LEU A 53 14.74 -22.01 1.66
CA LEU A 53 16.19 -22.05 1.86
C LEU A 53 16.80 -23.28 1.18
N PRO A 54 17.86 -23.12 0.36
CA PRO A 54 18.35 -21.86 -0.26
C PRO A 54 17.57 -21.49 -1.52
N PHE A 55 16.86 -22.44 -2.12
CA PHE A 55 16.38 -22.34 -3.51
C PHE A 55 15.32 -21.25 -3.71
N GLY A 56 14.41 -21.06 -2.76
CA GLY A 56 13.40 -20.01 -2.87
C GLY A 56 13.97 -18.58 -2.76
N VAL A 57 14.96 -18.34 -1.89
CA VAL A 57 15.63 -17.03 -1.83
C VAL A 57 16.42 -16.76 -3.12
N VAL A 58 17.13 -17.77 -3.63
CA VAL A 58 17.84 -17.66 -4.92
C VAL A 58 16.86 -17.42 -6.08
N ALA A 59 15.71 -18.10 -6.10
CA ALA A 59 14.67 -17.86 -7.10
C ALA A 59 14.13 -16.43 -7.05
N LEU A 60 13.92 -15.88 -5.85
CA LEU A 60 13.51 -14.48 -5.68
C LEU A 60 14.61 -13.51 -6.14
N ASP A 61 15.89 -13.81 -5.88
CA ASP A 61 17.03 -13.01 -6.36
C ASP A 61 17.13 -13.01 -7.89
N VAL A 62 16.85 -14.16 -8.54
CA VAL A 62 16.75 -14.23 -10.01
C VAL A 62 15.59 -13.38 -10.52
N LEU A 63 14.41 -13.46 -9.90
CA LEU A 63 13.26 -12.66 -10.31
C LEU A 63 13.50 -11.15 -10.09
N MET A 64 14.21 -10.78 -9.03
CA MET A 64 14.66 -9.40 -8.79
C MET A 64 15.56 -8.88 -9.92
N LEU A 65 16.41 -9.73 -10.50
CA LEU A 65 17.28 -9.37 -11.63
C LEU A 65 16.48 -9.10 -12.92
N LEU A 66 15.26 -9.60 -13.03
CA LEU A 66 14.37 -9.37 -14.16
C LEU A 66 13.59 -8.04 -14.05
N GLU A 67 13.54 -7.44 -12.86
CA GLU A 67 12.83 -6.18 -12.61
C GLU A 67 13.37 -5.00 -13.45
N PRO A 68 14.69 -4.74 -13.56
CA PRO A 68 15.23 -3.62 -14.34
C PRO A 68 14.90 -3.71 -15.84
N PHE A 69 14.66 -4.92 -16.34
CA PHE A 69 14.30 -5.17 -17.75
C PHE A 69 12.79 -5.07 -18.01
N GLY A 70 11.97 -4.78 -16.99
CA GLY A 70 10.51 -4.72 -17.12
C GLY A 70 9.84 -6.08 -17.36
N LEU A 71 10.61 -7.18 -17.31
CA LEU A 71 10.16 -8.53 -17.66
C LEU A 71 9.15 -9.10 -16.65
N LEU A 72 9.11 -8.57 -15.42
CA LEU A 72 8.10 -8.94 -14.42
C LEU A 72 6.65 -8.67 -14.88
N ARG A 73 6.45 -7.75 -15.83
CA ARG A 73 5.13 -7.48 -16.43
C ARG A 73 4.75 -8.48 -17.51
N VAL A 74 5.73 -9.06 -18.18
CA VAL A 74 5.54 -9.97 -19.32
C VAL A 74 5.42 -11.42 -18.85
N LEU A 75 6.08 -11.76 -17.73
CA LEU A 75 6.02 -13.10 -17.18
C LEU A 75 4.63 -13.41 -16.59
N PRO A 76 4.14 -14.66 -16.77
CA PRO A 76 2.88 -15.13 -16.19
C PRO A 76 3.05 -15.42 -14.69
N LEU A 77 3.39 -14.38 -13.92
CA LEU A 77 3.51 -14.46 -12.46
C LEU A 77 2.17 -14.11 -11.80
N PRO A 78 1.83 -14.76 -10.67
CA PRO A 78 0.74 -14.30 -9.80
C PRO A 78 0.92 -12.83 -9.40
N GLU A 79 -0.18 -12.08 -9.33
CA GLU A 79 -0.14 -10.64 -8.98
C GLU A 79 0.46 -10.41 -7.58
N GLU A 80 0.24 -11.36 -6.66
CA GLU A 80 0.83 -11.38 -5.31
C GLU A 80 2.36 -11.36 -5.36
N ILE A 81 2.97 -12.17 -6.24
CA ILE A 81 4.42 -12.22 -6.42
C ILE A 81 4.88 -10.93 -7.07
N ARG A 82 4.18 -10.41 -8.08
CA ARG A 82 4.52 -9.16 -8.77
C ARG A 82 4.53 -7.95 -7.83
N GLN A 83 3.60 -7.89 -6.88
CA GLN A 83 3.57 -6.88 -5.82
C GLN A 83 4.68 -7.08 -4.77
N PHE A 84 5.03 -8.33 -4.49
CA PHE A 84 6.03 -8.69 -3.50
C PHE A 84 7.48 -8.41 -3.96
N ILE A 85 7.82 -8.67 -5.23
CA ILE A 85 9.24 -8.59 -5.70
C ILE A 85 9.88 -7.22 -5.48
N PRO A 86 9.24 -6.08 -5.78
CA PRO A 86 9.86 -4.77 -5.54
C PRO A 86 10.11 -4.53 -4.04
N SER A 87 9.17 -4.91 -3.18
CA SER A 87 9.32 -4.82 -1.72
C SER A 87 10.41 -5.75 -1.20
N TYR A 88 10.48 -6.97 -1.74
CA TYR A 88 11.54 -7.94 -1.45
C TYR A 88 12.92 -7.38 -1.83
N LYS A 89 13.06 -6.81 -3.03
CA LYS A 89 14.31 -6.20 -3.51
C LYS A 89 14.81 -5.13 -2.56
N ALA A 90 13.97 -4.18 -2.20
CA ALA A 90 14.36 -3.08 -1.32
C ALA A 90 14.89 -3.60 0.03
N THR A 91 14.24 -4.63 0.60
CA THR A 91 14.69 -5.28 1.83
C THR A 91 15.95 -6.11 1.63
N ARG A 92 16.05 -6.83 0.51
CA ARG A 92 17.21 -7.66 0.16
C ARG A 92 18.46 -6.80 0.09
N THR A 93 18.40 -5.67 -0.62
CA THR A 93 19.53 -4.73 -0.74
C THR A 93 19.98 -4.21 0.62
N VAL A 94 19.06 -3.85 1.52
CA VAL A 94 19.41 -3.34 2.87
C VAL A 94 20.03 -4.43 3.73
N ILE A 95 19.49 -5.65 3.71
CA ILE A 95 20.04 -6.78 4.47
C ILE A 95 21.41 -7.17 3.92
N GLU A 96 21.59 -7.21 2.60
CA GLU A 96 22.88 -7.47 1.94
C GLU A 96 23.91 -6.43 2.39
N VAL A 97 23.58 -5.15 2.30
CA VAL A 97 24.49 -4.07 2.74
C VAL A 97 24.83 -4.16 4.23
N THR A 98 23.86 -4.47 5.09
CA THR A 98 24.03 -4.42 6.56
C THR A 98 24.63 -5.70 7.14
N CYS A 99 24.24 -6.87 6.64
CA CYS A 99 24.62 -8.17 7.19
C CYS A 99 25.77 -8.82 6.41
N GLU A 100 26.00 -8.46 5.15
CA GLU A 100 27.11 -8.97 4.35
C GLU A 100 28.14 -7.87 4.08
N SER A 101 27.80 -6.82 3.32
CA SER A 101 28.79 -5.87 2.79
C SER A 101 29.54 -5.12 3.90
N LEU A 102 28.83 -4.67 4.94
CA LEU A 102 29.45 -3.94 6.05
C LEU A 102 30.40 -4.85 6.88
N PRO A 103 29.97 -6.02 7.41
CA PRO A 103 30.87 -6.93 8.10
C PRO A 103 32.03 -7.42 7.23
N GLN A 104 31.77 -7.70 5.94
CA GLN A 104 32.82 -8.10 5.00
C GLN A 104 33.84 -6.98 4.77
N CYS A 105 33.40 -5.74 4.63
CA CYS A 105 34.29 -4.58 4.50
C CYS A 105 35.17 -4.40 5.74
N LEU A 106 34.61 -4.60 6.94
CA LEU A 106 35.37 -4.57 8.20
C LEU A 106 36.39 -5.71 8.26
N LEU A 107 35.99 -6.94 7.92
CA LEU A 107 36.88 -8.10 7.91
C LEU A 107 38.02 -7.92 6.89
N GLN A 108 37.71 -7.44 5.68
CA GLN A 108 38.72 -7.15 4.65
C GLN A 108 39.71 -6.06 5.12
N SER A 109 39.21 -5.01 5.78
CA SER A 109 40.06 -3.94 6.33
C SER A 109 40.96 -4.46 7.45
N TYR A 110 40.43 -5.34 8.31
CA TYR A 110 41.20 -5.98 9.38
C TYR A 110 42.31 -6.87 8.82
N VAL A 111 41.98 -7.75 7.86
CA VAL A 111 42.96 -8.64 7.21
C VAL A 111 44.09 -7.84 6.55
N LEU A 112 43.74 -6.74 5.86
CA LEU A 112 44.73 -5.86 5.23
C LEU A 112 45.74 -5.30 6.26
N VAL A 113 45.26 -4.76 7.38
CA VAL A 113 46.13 -4.19 8.42
C VAL A 113 46.99 -5.26 9.08
N VAL A 114 46.42 -6.43 9.39
CA VAL A 114 47.14 -7.52 10.06
C VAL A 114 48.24 -8.08 9.17
N VAL A 115 47.93 -8.41 7.91
CA VAL A 115 48.90 -8.99 6.97
C VAL A 115 50.02 -8.00 6.68
N LEU A 116 49.70 -6.73 6.38
CA LEU A 116 50.73 -5.71 6.13
C LEU A 116 51.63 -5.51 7.35
N LYS A 117 51.07 -5.44 8.55
CA LYS A 117 51.85 -5.22 9.78
C LYS A 117 52.77 -6.41 10.09
N ARG A 118 52.29 -7.65 9.92
CA ARG A 118 53.08 -8.87 10.20
C ARG A 118 54.20 -9.11 9.21
N VAL A 119 53.92 -8.84 7.92
CA VAL A 119 54.93 -8.88 6.85
C VAL A 119 56.00 -7.80 7.09
N GLN A 120 55.59 -6.56 7.41
CA GLN A 120 56.54 -5.48 7.71
C GLN A 120 57.37 -5.75 8.98
N SER A 121 56.82 -6.45 9.97
CA SER A 121 57.54 -6.80 11.19
C SER A 121 58.42 -8.05 11.07
N GLY A 122 58.45 -8.72 9.90
CA GLY A 122 59.19 -9.97 9.69
C GLY A 122 58.67 -11.17 10.48
N ASN A 123 57.44 -11.10 10.99
CA ASN A 123 56.80 -12.15 11.80
C ASN A 123 55.64 -12.81 11.02
N ALA A 124 55.71 -12.81 9.69
CA ALA A 124 54.68 -13.42 8.87
C ALA A 124 54.78 -14.95 8.94
N GLU A 125 53.67 -15.62 9.24
CA GLU A 125 53.56 -17.06 9.08
C GLU A 125 53.26 -17.40 7.61
N GLY A 126 53.51 -18.64 7.16
CA GLY A 126 53.34 -19.01 5.74
C GLY A 126 51.94 -18.75 5.16
N ALA A 127 50.89 -18.72 6.00
CA ALA A 127 49.54 -18.34 5.60
C ALA A 127 49.36 -16.82 5.40
N ASP A 128 50.12 -15.98 6.12
CA ASP A 128 50.14 -14.53 5.98
C ASP A 128 50.93 -14.11 4.72
N GLU A 129 52.03 -14.80 4.41
CA GLU A 129 52.80 -14.60 3.17
C GLU A 129 51.97 -14.96 1.93
N ALA A 130 51.26 -16.09 1.96
CA ALA A 130 50.35 -16.49 0.87
C ALA A 130 49.17 -15.52 0.68
N MET A 131 48.82 -14.74 1.72
CA MET A 131 47.74 -13.74 1.66
C MET A 131 48.24 -12.37 1.17
N TYR A 132 49.54 -12.11 1.15
CA TYR A 132 50.11 -10.81 0.79
C TYR A 132 49.75 -10.39 -0.65
N ASP A 133 49.82 -11.31 -1.61
CA ASP A 133 49.47 -11.04 -3.02
C ASP A 133 48.00 -10.65 -3.19
N TYR A 134 47.12 -11.25 -2.37
CA TYR A 134 45.71 -10.90 -2.33
C TYR A 134 45.44 -9.62 -1.53
N ALA A 135 46.26 -9.31 -0.52
CA ALA A 135 46.15 -8.11 0.29
C ALA A 135 46.32 -6.84 -0.55
N VAL A 136 47.12 -6.89 -1.62
CA VAL A 136 47.26 -5.77 -2.58
C VAL A 136 45.96 -5.47 -3.34
N LEU A 137 45.08 -6.46 -3.51
CA LEU A 137 43.77 -6.30 -4.18
C LEU A 137 42.65 -5.88 -3.21
N LEU A 138 42.84 -6.04 -1.90
CA LEU A 138 41.84 -5.68 -0.88
C LEU A 138 41.43 -4.20 -0.89
N PRO A 139 42.34 -3.21 -1.06
CA PRO A 139 41.96 -1.80 -1.14
C PRO A 139 40.92 -1.51 -2.23
N THR A 140 41.05 -2.13 -3.41
CA THR A 140 40.08 -1.96 -4.49
C THR A 140 38.72 -2.56 -4.13
N SER A 141 38.71 -3.76 -3.53
CA SER A 141 37.48 -4.40 -3.02
C SER A 141 36.79 -3.56 -1.95
N ILE A 142 37.55 -2.99 -1.02
CA ILE A 142 37.06 -2.12 0.05
C ILE A 142 36.44 -0.85 -0.56
N CYS A 143 37.12 -0.21 -1.52
CA CYS A 143 36.58 0.97 -2.21
C CYS A 143 35.26 0.69 -2.93
N ILE A 144 35.16 -0.43 -3.66
CA ILE A 144 33.91 -0.81 -4.34
C ILE A 144 32.80 -1.06 -3.32
N SER A 145 33.10 -1.77 -2.23
CA SER A 145 32.13 -2.07 -1.16
C SER A 145 31.64 -0.79 -0.47
N LEU A 146 32.54 0.15 -0.19
CA LEU A 146 32.20 1.46 0.37
C LEU A 146 31.33 2.29 -0.56
N LEU A 147 31.64 2.32 -1.87
CA LEU A 147 30.83 3.04 -2.85
C LEU A 147 29.43 2.43 -3.00
N ALA A 148 29.32 1.10 -3.01
CA ALA A 148 28.04 0.40 -3.04
C ALA A 148 27.21 0.71 -1.79
N MET A 149 27.81 0.60 -0.60
CA MET A 149 27.19 0.98 0.66
C MET A 149 26.71 2.44 0.63
N LEU A 150 27.56 3.36 0.18
CA LEU A 150 27.24 4.79 0.16
C LEU A 150 26.11 5.09 -0.83
N LYS A 151 26.08 4.44 -2.00
CA LYS A 151 24.97 4.54 -2.94
C LYS A 151 23.66 4.09 -2.30
N THR A 152 23.62 2.91 -1.68
CA THR A 152 22.40 2.39 -1.04
C THR A 152 21.94 3.30 0.10
N TRP A 153 22.84 3.69 1.00
CA TRP A 153 22.48 4.55 2.13
C TRP A 153 22.06 5.96 1.71
N ALA A 154 22.83 6.62 0.84
CA ALA A 154 22.57 8.00 0.45
C ALA A 154 21.37 8.12 -0.51
N ALA A 155 21.30 7.26 -1.54
CA ALA A 155 20.28 7.36 -2.58
C ALA A 155 18.98 6.63 -2.20
N GLU A 156 19.05 5.40 -1.68
CA GLU A 156 17.85 4.57 -1.49
C GLU A 156 17.22 4.70 -0.10
N VAL A 157 18.01 5.08 0.91
CA VAL A 157 17.48 5.26 2.28
C VAL A 157 17.27 6.74 2.57
N VAL A 158 18.31 7.57 2.46
CA VAL A 158 18.25 8.99 2.88
C VAL A 158 17.45 9.84 1.89
N PHE A 159 17.78 9.82 0.60
CA PHE A 159 17.09 10.65 -0.39
C PHE A 159 15.61 10.25 -0.51
N ASP A 160 15.32 8.96 -0.52
CA ASP A 160 13.97 8.42 -0.49
C ASP A 160 13.19 8.86 0.76
N ALA A 161 13.76 8.73 1.96
CA ALA A 161 13.11 9.17 3.20
C ALA A 161 12.80 10.67 3.18
N ARG A 162 13.75 11.49 2.69
CA ARG A 162 13.55 12.94 2.52
C ARG A 162 12.49 13.26 1.49
N SER A 163 12.51 12.58 0.35
CA SER A 163 11.52 12.76 -0.71
C SER A 163 10.11 12.41 -0.23
N ALA A 164 10.01 11.49 0.72
CA ALA A 164 8.75 11.01 1.26
C ALA A 164 8.36 11.69 2.58
N ASN A 165 9.15 12.67 3.04
CA ASN A 165 8.98 13.43 4.27
C ASN A 165 8.79 12.57 5.54
N ILE A 166 9.52 11.47 5.63
CA ILE A 166 9.50 10.56 6.79
C ILE A 166 10.84 10.52 7.51
N SER A 167 10.82 10.10 8.77
CA SER A 167 12.05 9.88 9.53
C SER A 167 12.87 8.71 8.96
N LEU A 168 14.20 8.84 9.00
CA LEU A 168 15.12 7.79 8.54
C LEU A 168 14.91 6.46 9.29
N ARG A 169 14.66 6.55 10.61
CA ARG A 169 14.39 5.38 11.46
C ARG A 169 13.17 4.63 10.97
N ARG A 170 12.09 5.34 10.61
CA ARG A 170 10.88 4.71 10.10
C ARG A 170 11.05 4.12 8.71
N LYS A 171 11.79 4.78 7.81
CA LYS A 171 12.16 4.18 6.50
C LYS A 171 12.93 2.88 6.71
N LEU A 172 13.86 2.83 7.65
CA LEU A 172 14.59 1.59 7.99
C LEU A 172 13.65 0.53 8.57
N GLU A 173 12.73 0.87 9.46
CA GLU A 173 11.71 -0.07 9.95
C GLU A 173 10.82 -0.62 8.83
N LEU A 174 10.41 0.24 7.89
CA LEU A 174 9.61 -0.16 6.72
C LEU A 174 10.40 -1.10 5.81
N LEU A 175 11.66 -0.76 5.49
CA LEU A 175 12.56 -1.61 4.71
C LEU A 175 12.85 -2.93 5.43
N TRP A 176 13.02 -2.89 6.74
CA TRP A 176 13.25 -4.07 7.59
C TRP A 176 12.02 -4.98 7.69
N ALA A 177 10.83 -4.44 7.46
CA ALA A 177 9.55 -5.14 7.47
C ALA A 177 9.01 -5.44 6.06
N VAL A 178 9.87 -5.50 5.03
CA VAL A 178 9.48 -5.80 3.64
C VAL A 178 8.42 -4.83 3.11
N GLY A 179 8.62 -3.54 3.42
CA GLY A 179 7.68 -2.47 3.07
C GLY A 179 6.35 -2.53 3.81
N LYS A 180 6.22 -3.39 4.85
CA LYS A 180 4.95 -3.73 5.52
C LYS A 180 3.81 -4.05 4.54
N GLY A 181 4.14 -4.54 3.35
CA GLY A 181 3.17 -4.91 2.32
C GLY A 181 2.57 -3.76 1.51
N LEU A 182 3.11 -2.55 1.62
CA LEU A 182 2.79 -1.46 0.70
C LEU A 182 3.79 -1.50 -0.46
N PRO A 183 3.36 -1.86 -1.69
CA PRO A 183 4.26 -1.97 -2.84
C PRO A 183 4.53 -0.57 -3.44
N LEU A 184 5.09 0.33 -2.64
CA LEU A 184 5.29 1.75 -2.96
C LEU A 184 6.12 1.92 -4.24
N ASP A 185 7.18 1.13 -4.41
CA ASP A 185 8.03 1.19 -5.60
C ASP A 185 7.35 0.59 -6.82
N ALA A 186 6.50 -0.42 -6.64
CA ALA A 186 5.71 -1.01 -7.72
C ALA A 186 4.66 -0.02 -8.25
N MET A 187 4.06 0.75 -7.34
CA MET A 187 3.14 1.85 -7.64
C MET A 187 3.85 2.98 -8.38
N LYS A 188 4.97 3.49 -7.86
CA LYS A 188 5.77 4.54 -8.54
C LYS A 188 6.21 4.13 -9.94
N LYS A 189 6.53 2.84 -10.14
CA LYS A 189 7.00 2.32 -11.42
C LYS A 189 5.87 2.01 -12.41
N ASN A 190 4.59 2.19 -12.08
CA ASN A 190 3.46 1.83 -12.96
C ASN A 190 3.40 0.33 -13.31
N SER A 191 3.76 -0.54 -12.38
CA SER A 191 3.79 -1.99 -12.62
C SER A 191 2.51 -2.72 -12.21
N LEU A 192 1.64 -2.07 -11.44
CA LEU A 192 0.43 -2.67 -10.88
C LEU A 192 -0.81 -2.25 -11.67
N THR A 193 -1.69 -3.22 -11.92
CA THR A 193 -2.99 -2.97 -12.57
C THR A 193 -4.15 -3.07 -11.58
N LYS A 194 -4.01 -3.92 -10.55
CA LYS A 194 -4.96 -4.08 -9.46
C LYS A 194 -4.21 -4.09 -8.14
N TRP A 195 -4.72 -3.37 -7.15
CA TRP A 195 -4.14 -3.41 -5.80
C TRP A 195 -5.22 -3.42 -4.74
N VAL A 196 -5.06 -4.29 -3.75
CA VAL A 196 -5.93 -4.45 -2.58
C VAL A 196 -5.09 -4.19 -1.35
N CYS A 197 -5.58 -3.29 -0.50
CA CYS A 197 -4.92 -2.95 0.76
C CYS A 197 -4.93 -4.18 1.68
N PRO A 198 -3.77 -4.72 2.09
CA PRO A 198 -3.74 -5.96 2.87
C PRO A 198 -4.07 -5.76 4.35
N ARG A 199 -4.01 -4.53 4.88
CA ARG A 199 -4.11 -4.23 6.31
C ARG A 199 -4.57 -2.79 6.57
N GLU A 200 -5.00 -2.54 7.80
CA GLU A 200 -5.29 -1.17 8.26
C GLU A 200 -4.02 -0.31 8.23
N LEU A 201 -4.16 0.87 7.62
CA LEU A 201 -3.11 1.88 7.55
C LEU A 201 -3.05 2.57 8.91
N GLY A 202 -1.99 2.31 9.68
CA GLY A 202 -1.76 2.98 10.96
C GLY A 202 -1.67 4.51 10.79
N LYS A 203 -2.19 5.24 11.77
CA LYS A 203 -2.46 6.69 11.68
C LYS A 203 -1.22 7.53 11.32
N GLU A 204 -1.47 8.46 10.40
CA GLU A 204 -0.74 9.68 9.99
C GLU A 204 0.46 9.58 9.02
N GLU A 205 1.39 8.62 9.12
CA GLU A 205 2.60 8.64 8.28
C GLU A 205 2.61 7.63 7.11
N ASP A 206 1.91 6.49 7.21
CA ASP A 206 1.85 5.49 6.13
C ASP A 206 0.91 5.97 4.99
N VAL A 207 -0.08 6.82 5.31
CA VAL A 207 -1.10 7.34 4.38
C VAL A 207 -0.52 8.32 3.35
N PRO A 208 0.28 9.34 3.73
CA PRO A 208 0.92 10.25 2.76
C PRO A 208 1.87 9.52 1.79
N LEU A 209 2.59 8.49 2.26
CA LEU A 209 3.50 7.69 1.43
C LEU A 209 2.73 6.96 0.32
N LEU A 210 1.62 6.34 0.70
CA LEU A 210 0.75 5.63 -0.23
C LEU A 210 0.16 6.61 -1.24
N PHE A 211 -0.39 7.74 -0.80
CA PHE A 211 -1.02 8.71 -1.68
C PHE A 211 -0.02 9.29 -2.68
N LYS A 212 1.19 9.65 -2.25
CA LYS A 212 2.23 10.11 -3.17
C LYS A 212 2.64 9.05 -4.19
N ALA A 213 2.66 7.77 -3.81
CA ALA A 213 2.96 6.68 -4.73
C ALA A 213 1.80 6.46 -5.73
N LEU A 214 0.55 6.58 -5.27
CA LEU A 214 -0.65 6.49 -6.11
C LEU A 214 -0.79 7.69 -7.06
N GLU A 215 -0.41 8.90 -6.63
CA GLU A 215 -0.41 10.11 -7.48
C GLU A 215 0.50 9.93 -8.70
N SER A 216 1.67 9.31 -8.51
CA SER A 216 2.59 9.01 -9.62
C SER A 216 2.14 7.83 -10.49
N ASN A 217 1.09 7.12 -10.08
CA ASN A 217 0.63 5.93 -10.76
C ASN A 217 -0.47 6.24 -11.79
N SER A 218 -0.29 5.75 -13.01
CA SER A 218 -1.24 5.83 -14.12
C SER A 218 -1.68 4.45 -14.65
N SER A 219 -1.20 3.36 -14.05
CA SER A 219 -1.48 1.98 -14.51
C SER A 219 -2.60 1.27 -13.76
N ILE A 220 -2.91 1.69 -12.53
CA ILE A 220 -3.92 1.05 -11.68
C ILE A 220 -5.32 1.28 -12.25
N THR A 221 -6.07 0.18 -12.39
CA THR A 221 -7.46 0.13 -12.88
C THR A 221 -8.46 -0.19 -11.78
N HIS A 222 -8.04 -0.95 -10.76
CA HIS A 222 -8.85 -1.31 -9.60
C HIS A 222 -8.04 -1.09 -8.33
N LEU A 223 -8.58 -0.27 -7.42
CA LEU A 223 -7.96 0.11 -6.16
C LEU A 223 -8.91 -0.22 -5.01
N ASP A 224 -8.54 -1.14 -4.14
CA ASP A 224 -9.32 -1.49 -2.95
C ASP A 224 -8.61 -1.03 -1.68
N LEU A 225 -9.27 -0.14 -0.95
CA LEU A 225 -8.83 0.47 0.30
C LEU A 225 -9.77 0.13 1.47
N SER A 226 -10.69 -0.83 1.31
CA SER A 226 -11.66 -1.27 2.33
C SER A 226 -11.02 -1.60 3.67
N LYS A 227 -9.92 -2.35 3.63
CA LYS A 227 -9.18 -2.76 4.83
C LYS A 227 -8.23 -1.68 5.35
N GLY A 228 -8.18 -0.51 4.71
CA GLY A 228 -7.24 0.56 5.03
C GLY A 228 -7.59 1.34 6.30
N GLY A 229 -8.83 1.24 6.80
CA GLY A 229 -9.27 1.96 8.00
C GLY A 229 -9.27 3.49 7.86
N LEU A 230 -9.35 3.99 6.62
CA LEU A 230 -9.34 5.41 6.31
C LEU A 230 -10.74 6.00 6.50
N LEU A 231 -10.81 7.18 7.11
CA LEU A 231 -12.03 7.99 7.10
C LEU A 231 -12.09 8.79 5.79
N TRP A 232 -13.21 8.69 5.08
CA TRP A 232 -13.40 9.36 3.78
C TRP A 232 -14.38 10.55 3.86
N ASP A 233 -15.06 10.66 5.00
CA ASP A 233 -16.18 11.58 5.20
C ASP A 233 -15.73 13.03 5.36
N ALA A 234 -14.52 13.30 5.85
CA ALA A 234 -14.02 14.66 6.08
C ALA A 234 -13.06 15.14 4.96
N PRO A 235 -13.14 16.39 4.51
CA PRO A 235 -12.15 16.97 3.60
C PRO A 235 -10.84 17.22 4.35
N GLY A 236 -9.70 16.83 3.77
CA GLY A 236 -8.37 17.04 4.37
C GLY A 236 -7.91 16.00 5.40
N GLU A 237 -8.77 15.08 5.83
CA GLU A 237 -8.40 13.97 6.73
C GLU A 237 -8.55 12.61 6.04
N GLY A 238 -7.78 11.62 6.52
CA GLY A 238 -7.86 10.24 6.05
C GLY A 238 -7.70 10.10 4.53
N GLY A 239 -8.75 9.58 3.86
CA GLY A 239 -8.82 9.39 2.41
C GLY A 239 -9.16 10.64 1.58
N GLY A 240 -9.59 11.73 2.24
CA GLY A 240 -10.01 12.97 1.59
C GLY A 240 -8.98 13.59 0.64
N PRO A 241 -7.70 13.76 1.04
CA PRO A 241 -6.67 14.35 0.18
C PRO A 241 -6.46 13.59 -1.14
N LEU A 242 -6.58 12.27 -1.13
CA LEU A 242 -6.48 11.45 -2.35
C LEU A 242 -7.67 11.71 -3.28
N LEU A 243 -8.89 11.77 -2.74
CA LEU A 243 -10.08 12.11 -3.52
C LEU A 243 -9.97 13.50 -4.13
N ASP A 244 -9.55 14.48 -3.35
CA ASP A 244 -9.40 15.87 -3.82
C ASP A 244 -8.41 15.94 -4.99
N ARG A 245 -7.35 15.13 -4.97
CA ARG A 245 -6.37 15.02 -6.06
C ARG A 245 -6.94 14.29 -7.28
N ILE A 246 -7.66 13.19 -7.09
CA ILE A 246 -8.34 12.43 -8.18
C ILE A 246 -9.34 13.30 -8.93
N VAL A 247 -10.03 14.20 -8.21
CA VAL A 247 -11.02 15.14 -8.77
C VAL A 247 -10.35 16.36 -9.41
N SER A 248 -9.31 16.91 -8.77
CA SER A 248 -8.65 18.13 -9.26
C SER A 248 -7.72 17.88 -10.45
N ASP A 249 -7.14 16.68 -10.55
CA ASP A 249 -6.17 16.33 -11.59
C ASP A 249 -6.55 15.01 -12.28
N ALA A 250 -6.99 15.10 -13.53
CA ALA A 250 -7.38 13.96 -14.34
C ALA A 250 -6.21 13.01 -14.68
N SER A 251 -4.96 13.46 -14.51
CA SER A 251 -3.77 12.64 -14.74
C SER A 251 -3.47 11.67 -13.58
N VAL A 252 -3.89 12.02 -12.36
CA VAL A 252 -3.74 11.18 -11.17
C VAL A 252 -4.63 9.95 -11.31
N LEU A 253 -4.03 8.76 -11.26
CA LEU A 253 -4.74 7.49 -11.43
C LEU A 253 -5.60 7.47 -12.70
N ALA A 254 -5.07 7.98 -13.83
CA ALA A 254 -5.82 8.19 -15.07
C ALA A 254 -6.61 6.97 -15.57
N ARG A 255 -6.11 5.75 -15.33
CA ARG A 255 -6.73 4.49 -15.78
C ARG A 255 -7.64 3.84 -14.72
N LEU A 256 -7.88 4.49 -13.59
CA LEU A 256 -8.72 3.97 -12.51
C LEU A 256 -10.18 3.87 -12.97
N GLU A 257 -10.69 2.65 -13.01
CA GLU A 257 -12.10 2.37 -13.30
C GLU A 257 -12.90 2.19 -12.01
N THR A 258 -12.32 1.52 -11.00
CA THR A 258 -13.02 1.16 -9.76
C THR A 258 -12.19 1.49 -8.51
N LEU A 259 -12.83 2.12 -7.52
CA LEU A 259 -12.31 2.38 -6.18
C LEU A 259 -13.20 1.71 -5.13
N VAL A 260 -12.65 0.85 -4.29
CA VAL A 260 -13.38 0.24 -3.17
C VAL A 260 -12.96 0.93 -1.88
N VAL A 261 -13.93 1.50 -1.18
CA VAL A 261 -13.71 2.33 0.01
C VAL A 261 -14.06 1.58 1.29
N GLU A 262 -15.20 0.89 1.30
CA GLU A 262 -15.62 0.02 2.42
C GLU A 262 -16.10 -1.34 1.90
N THR A 263 -17.18 -1.35 1.12
CA THR A 263 -17.85 -2.57 0.63
C THR A 263 -18.33 -2.50 -0.80
N PHE A 264 -18.48 -1.29 -1.36
CA PHE A 264 -19.02 -1.04 -2.68
C PHE A 264 -17.94 -0.60 -3.66
N ASP A 265 -18.09 -1.09 -4.89
CA ASP A 265 -17.22 -0.77 -6.03
C ASP A 265 -17.61 0.59 -6.63
N VAL A 266 -16.97 1.67 -6.17
CA VAL A 266 -17.22 3.03 -6.69
C VAL A 266 -16.66 3.17 -8.11
N PRO A 267 -17.49 3.45 -9.14
CA PRO A 267 -17.07 3.44 -10.54
C PRO A 267 -16.48 4.79 -11.00
N VAL A 268 -15.27 5.08 -10.55
CA VAL A 268 -14.54 6.34 -10.85
C VAL A 268 -14.39 6.59 -12.35
N GLY A 269 -14.11 5.56 -13.14
CA GLY A 269 -13.90 5.71 -14.58
C GLY A 269 -15.16 6.17 -15.32
N ARG A 270 -16.34 5.67 -14.92
CA ARG A 270 -17.64 6.08 -15.47
C ARG A 270 -17.99 7.52 -15.07
N PHE A 271 -17.70 7.91 -13.83
CA PHE A 271 -17.89 9.29 -13.38
C PHE A 271 -17.02 10.28 -14.17
N ARG A 272 -15.76 9.93 -14.46
CA ARG A 272 -14.87 10.74 -15.31
C ARG A 272 -15.36 10.86 -16.75
N ARG A 273 -16.05 9.85 -17.29
CA ARG A 273 -16.68 9.90 -18.62
C ARG A 273 -17.98 10.71 -18.66
N GLY A 274 -18.47 11.18 -17.50
CA GLY A 274 -19.71 11.95 -17.40
C GLY A 274 -20.97 11.09 -17.31
N GLU A 275 -20.84 9.77 -17.14
CA GLU A 275 -21.95 8.80 -17.04
C GLU A 275 -22.55 8.75 -15.62
N GLY A 276 -22.45 9.86 -14.85
CA GLY A 276 -22.83 9.89 -13.44
C GLY A 276 -24.30 9.57 -13.20
N GLU A 277 -25.19 10.12 -14.02
CA GLU A 277 -26.63 9.91 -13.92
C GLU A 277 -27.01 8.44 -14.17
N GLU A 278 -26.48 7.82 -15.24
CA GLU A 278 -26.71 6.42 -15.56
C GLU A 278 -26.22 5.47 -14.45
N VAL A 279 -25.06 5.78 -13.87
CA VAL A 279 -24.51 5.02 -12.75
C VAL A 279 -25.42 5.14 -11.52
N LEU A 280 -25.83 6.36 -11.16
CA LEU A 280 -26.66 6.57 -9.97
C LEU A 280 -28.07 5.97 -10.12
N LEU A 281 -28.61 5.92 -11.33
CA LEU A 281 -29.89 5.26 -11.62
C LEU A 281 -29.80 3.74 -11.46
N GLY A 282 -28.67 3.13 -11.81
CA GLY A 282 -28.43 1.69 -11.72
C GLY A 282 -28.02 1.18 -10.34
N VAL A 283 -27.90 2.06 -9.33
CA VAL A 283 -27.42 1.69 -7.97
C VAL A 283 -28.53 1.85 -6.95
N ASP A 284 -28.85 0.74 -6.27
CA ASP A 284 -29.79 0.71 -5.15
C ASP A 284 -29.13 1.23 -3.87
N MET A 285 -29.11 2.55 -3.72
CA MET A 285 -28.65 3.26 -2.52
C MET A 285 -29.38 2.77 -1.26
N PHE A 286 -28.65 2.56 -0.16
CA PHE A 286 -29.17 2.10 1.14
C PHE A 286 -29.81 0.69 1.13
N ALA A 287 -29.67 -0.09 0.05
CA ALA A 287 -30.03 -1.51 0.02
C ALA A 287 -28.91 -2.40 0.55
N ALA A 288 -29.22 -3.65 0.91
CA ALA A 288 -28.20 -4.63 1.29
C ALA A 288 -27.28 -4.92 0.09
N GLY A 289 -26.00 -4.56 0.21
CA GLY A 289 -25.01 -4.62 -0.89
C GLY A 289 -24.94 -3.36 -1.76
N GLY A 290 -25.73 -2.33 -1.45
CA GLY A 290 -25.60 -0.98 -2.02
C GLY A 290 -24.55 -0.13 -1.29
N PRO A 291 -24.25 1.07 -1.80
CA PRO A 291 -23.25 1.94 -1.21
C PRO A 291 -23.65 2.37 0.21
N SER A 292 -22.66 2.41 1.10
CA SER A 292 -22.79 2.95 2.45
C SER A 292 -22.92 4.49 2.44
N LYS A 293 -23.19 5.09 3.61
CA LYS A 293 -23.25 6.55 3.74
C LYS A 293 -21.93 7.22 3.32
N GLY A 294 -20.80 6.67 3.76
CA GLY A 294 -19.47 7.19 3.40
C GLY A 294 -19.20 7.03 1.90
N GLU A 295 -19.59 5.92 1.30
CA GLU A 295 -19.43 5.68 -0.13
C GLU A 295 -20.27 6.63 -1.00
N MET A 296 -21.48 6.97 -0.56
CA MET A 296 -22.30 8.01 -1.21
C MET A 296 -21.65 9.39 -1.13
N LEU A 297 -21.01 9.73 0.00
CA LEU A 297 -20.26 10.98 0.13
C LEU A 297 -19.05 11.00 -0.81
N VAL A 298 -18.34 9.87 -0.96
CA VAL A 298 -17.25 9.72 -1.93
C VAL A 298 -17.76 9.91 -3.37
N MET A 299 -18.86 9.22 -3.75
CA MET A 299 -19.48 9.35 -5.06
C MET A 299 -19.88 10.79 -5.36
N GLY A 300 -20.51 11.48 -4.40
CA GLY A 300 -20.89 12.88 -4.55
C GLY A 300 -19.70 13.83 -4.70
N ARG A 301 -18.57 13.56 -4.03
CA ARG A 301 -17.33 14.32 -4.24
C ARG A 301 -16.74 14.09 -5.63
N LEU A 302 -16.76 12.85 -6.13
CA LEU A 302 -16.26 12.51 -7.46
C LEU A 302 -17.08 13.16 -8.59
N LEU A 303 -18.38 13.34 -8.37
CA LEU A 303 -19.30 13.97 -9.33
C LEU A 303 -19.28 15.50 -9.29
N ARG A 304 -18.52 16.10 -8.38
CA ARG A 304 -18.56 17.55 -8.15
C ARG A 304 -18.05 18.34 -9.35
N LYS A 305 -18.88 19.27 -9.83
CA LYS A 305 -18.57 20.19 -10.93
C LYS A 305 -18.43 21.61 -10.34
N GLY A 306 -17.19 22.06 -10.18
CA GLY A 306 -16.89 23.43 -9.72
C GLY A 306 -15.73 23.49 -8.75
N GLY A 307 -14.65 24.20 -9.13
CA GLY A 307 -13.55 24.55 -8.24
C GLY A 307 -13.96 25.68 -7.29
N ALA A 308 -13.17 25.89 -6.22
CA ALA A 308 -13.41 26.86 -5.14
C ALA A 308 -13.59 28.34 -5.55
N GLY A 309 -13.60 28.66 -6.85
CA GLY A 309 -13.74 30.02 -7.38
C GLY A 309 -14.97 30.28 -8.25
N ASP A 310 -15.79 29.27 -8.58
CA ASP A 310 -16.93 29.40 -9.49
C ASP A 310 -18.27 29.31 -8.73
N ALA A 311 -18.42 30.17 -7.73
CA ALA A 311 -19.66 30.32 -6.95
C ALA A 311 -20.75 31.06 -7.74
N GLY A 312 -20.97 30.66 -9.00
CA GLY A 312 -21.95 31.24 -9.89
C GLY A 312 -23.31 30.59 -9.68
N ALA A 313 -24.33 31.40 -9.35
CA ALA A 313 -25.80 31.18 -9.37
C ALA A 313 -26.39 29.74 -9.34
N GLU A 314 -25.90 28.84 -10.20
CA GLU A 314 -26.25 27.43 -10.27
C GLU A 314 -25.91 26.63 -9.00
N GLN A 315 -24.78 26.93 -8.32
CA GLN A 315 -24.50 26.31 -7.01
C GLN A 315 -25.57 26.71 -5.98
N HIS A 316 -25.92 28.00 -5.93
CA HIS A 316 -26.95 28.50 -5.02
C HIS A 316 -28.34 27.90 -5.32
N LYS A 317 -28.64 27.66 -6.61
CA LYS A 317 -29.86 26.97 -7.03
C LYS A 317 -29.90 25.52 -6.56
N ALA A 318 -28.80 24.77 -6.70
CA ALA A 318 -28.68 23.40 -6.23
C ALA A 318 -28.78 23.30 -4.70
N GLU A 319 -28.13 24.23 -3.97
CA GLU A 319 -28.21 24.30 -2.51
C GLU A 319 -29.64 24.63 -2.03
N LYS A 320 -30.34 25.54 -2.72
CA LYS A 320 -31.75 25.84 -2.44
C LYS A 320 -32.66 24.65 -2.71
N ALA A 321 -32.40 23.87 -3.76
CA ALA A 321 -33.14 22.65 -4.07
C ALA A 321 -32.93 21.58 -2.98
N ALA A 322 -31.68 21.37 -2.54
CA ALA A 322 -31.34 20.49 -1.43
C ALA A 322 -32.01 20.90 -0.11
N LEU A 323 -31.99 22.19 0.24
CA LEU A 323 -32.72 22.72 1.40
C LEU A 323 -34.23 22.51 1.28
N GLY A 324 -34.80 22.75 0.10
CA GLY A 324 -36.21 22.48 -0.18
C GLY A 324 -36.57 21.01 0.04
N LEU A 325 -35.72 20.08 -0.41
CA LEU A 325 -35.89 18.65 -0.18
C LEU A 325 -35.82 18.30 1.32
N LEU A 326 -34.84 18.83 2.05
CA LEU A 326 -34.72 18.64 3.50
C LEU A 326 -35.93 19.19 4.28
N GLU A 327 -36.43 20.37 3.91
CA GLU A 327 -37.62 20.95 4.52
C GLU A 327 -38.87 20.10 4.27
N ARG A 328 -39.04 19.58 3.03
CA ARG A 328 -40.13 18.65 2.70
C ARG A 328 -40.06 17.37 3.54
N CYS A 329 -38.86 16.82 3.74
CA CYS A 329 -38.63 15.66 4.61
C CYS A 329 -38.99 15.98 6.07
N ARG A 330 -38.55 17.14 6.57
CA ARG A 330 -38.76 17.56 7.97
C ARG A 330 -40.23 17.81 8.30
N ARG A 331 -40.98 18.46 7.41
CA ARG A 331 -42.38 18.84 7.70
C ARG A 331 -43.35 17.66 7.70
N ARG A 332 -42.91 16.45 7.30
CA ARG A 332 -43.78 15.28 7.07
C ARG A 332 -45.05 15.66 6.29
N GLU A 333 -44.96 16.67 5.42
CA GLU A 333 -46.02 16.98 4.47
C GLU A 333 -46.05 15.77 3.54
N GLY A 334 -47.03 14.88 3.70
CA GLY A 334 -47.08 13.53 3.10
C GLY A 334 -47.06 13.49 1.57
N ARG A 335 -45.96 13.93 0.96
CA ARG A 335 -45.77 14.14 -0.48
C ARG A 335 -44.49 13.52 -1.02
N ILE A 336 -43.56 13.08 -0.17
CA ILE A 336 -42.34 12.43 -0.63
C ILE A 336 -42.22 11.07 0.06
N ASP A 337 -42.38 10.03 -0.75
CA ASP A 337 -42.03 8.67 -0.40
C ASP A 337 -40.51 8.47 -0.50
N ARG A 338 -40.00 7.37 0.08
CA ARG A 338 -38.56 7.07 0.04
C ARG A 338 -38.04 6.99 -1.41
N ALA A 339 -38.85 6.46 -2.33
CA ALA A 339 -38.49 6.35 -3.74
C ALA A 339 -38.33 7.72 -4.41
N GLY A 340 -39.29 8.64 -4.23
CA GLY A 340 -39.20 10.00 -4.74
C GLY A 340 -38.03 10.78 -4.13
N TRP A 341 -37.80 10.64 -2.83
CA TRP A 341 -36.63 11.23 -2.17
C TRP A 341 -35.31 10.70 -2.76
N MET A 342 -35.20 9.39 -2.99
CA MET A 342 -34.01 8.78 -3.59
C MET A 342 -33.79 9.26 -5.02
N THR A 343 -34.84 9.39 -5.83
CA THR A 343 -34.73 9.92 -7.20
C THR A 343 -34.22 11.36 -7.19
N GLU A 344 -34.82 12.24 -6.37
CA GLU A 344 -34.38 13.63 -6.27
C GLU A 344 -32.94 13.75 -5.72
N LEU A 345 -32.55 12.89 -4.78
CA LEU A 345 -31.17 12.83 -4.28
C LEU A 345 -30.18 12.44 -5.40
N ARG A 346 -30.51 11.43 -6.22
CA ARG A 346 -29.68 10.98 -7.34
C ARG A 346 -29.50 12.10 -8.38
N GLU A 347 -30.58 12.82 -8.71
CA GLU A 347 -30.54 13.97 -9.62
C GLU A 347 -29.61 15.06 -9.08
N LEU A 348 -29.75 15.45 -7.81
CA LEU A 348 -28.90 16.46 -7.17
C LEU A 348 -27.43 16.03 -7.10
N MET A 349 -27.16 14.74 -6.90
CA MET A 349 -25.80 14.18 -6.95
C MET A 349 -25.21 14.20 -8.37
N ALA A 350 -25.99 13.84 -9.38
CA ALA A 350 -25.57 13.82 -10.79
C ALA A 350 -25.29 15.23 -11.34
N GLU A 351 -26.04 16.24 -10.88
CA GLU A 351 -25.78 17.64 -11.19
C GLU A 351 -24.40 18.08 -10.68
N GLY A 352 -23.95 17.54 -9.54
CA GLY A 352 -22.59 17.74 -9.01
C GLY A 352 -22.32 19.15 -8.49
N ARG A 353 -23.34 20.00 -8.36
CA ARG A 353 -23.20 21.41 -7.95
C ARG A 353 -23.47 21.65 -6.47
N MET A 354 -23.92 20.64 -5.75
CA MET A 354 -24.25 20.73 -4.34
C MET A 354 -22.98 20.71 -3.45
N GLY A 355 -22.97 21.51 -2.39
CA GLY A 355 -21.91 21.49 -1.38
C GLY A 355 -21.93 20.21 -0.53
N HIS A 356 -20.75 19.81 -0.03
CA HIS A 356 -20.58 18.59 0.76
C HIS A 356 -21.49 18.53 2.01
N ALA A 357 -21.63 19.64 2.75
CA ALA A 357 -22.48 19.69 3.94
C ALA A 357 -23.98 19.45 3.64
N TYR A 358 -24.46 19.88 2.48
CA TYR A 358 -25.84 19.63 2.06
C TYR A 358 -26.06 18.17 1.65
N LEU A 359 -25.07 17.56 0.99
CA LEU A 359 -25.09 16.14 0.68
C LEU A 359 -25.10 15.29 1.96
N GLU A 360 -24.25 15.63 2.92
CA GLU A 360 -24.19 14.96 4.22
C GLU A 360 -25.51 15.06 4.97
N ALA A 361 -26.12 16.26 5.01
CA ALA A 361 -27.42 16.47 5.61
C ALA A 361 -28.52 15.64 4.93
N LEU A 362 -28.51 15.53 3.59
CA LEU A 362 -29.45 14.70 2.85
C LEU A 362 -29.25 13.21 3.11
N VAL A 363 -28.01 12.69 3.02
CA VAL A 363 -27.69 11.30 3.33
C VAL A 363 -28.04 10.95 4.78
N GLY A 364 -27.87 11.90 5.71
CA GLY A 364 -28.28 11.77 7.11
C GLY A 364 -29.80 11.77 7.31
N ALA A 365 -30.54 12.52 6.48
CA ALA A 365 -31.99 12.60 6.50
C ALA A 365 -32.68 11.28 6.12
N GLU A 366 -31.96 10.31 5.57
CA GLU A 366 -32.43 8.94 5.38
C GLU A 366 -33.03 8.34 6.67
N THR A 367 -32.45 8.66 7.82
CA THR A 367 -32.93 8.22 9.15
C THR A 367 -34.34 8.70 9.50
N LEU A 368 -34.85 9.72 8.79
CA LEU A 368 -36.20 10.23 8.96
C LEU A 368 -37.26 9.36 8.26
N PHE A 369 -36.84 8.49 7.34
CA PHE A 369 -37.69 7.52 6.67
C PHE A 369 -37.59 6.18 7.41
N PRO A 370 -38.69 5.65 7.99
CA PRO A 370 -38.64 4.36 8.66
C PRO A 370 -38.24 3.26 7.65
N CYS A 371 -37.29 2.41 8.04
CA CYS A 371 -37.03 1.16 7.33
C CYS A 371 -38.31 0.32 7.36
N VAL A 372 -39.02 0.25 6.23
CA VAL A 372 -39.98 -0.83 6.03
C VAL A 372 -39.13 -2.08 5.86
N ALA A 373 -38.95 -2.82 6.95
CA ALA A 373 -38.52 -4.20 6.87
C ALA A 373 -39.52 -4.90 5.95
N THR A 374 -39.06 -5.41 4.82
CA THR A 374 -39.80 -6.41 4.07
C THR A 374 -40.15 -7.53 5.06
N PRO A 375 -41.43 -7.83 5.33
CA PRO A 375 -41.76 -8.98 6.13
C PRO A 375 -41.38 -10.21 5.31
N THR A 376 -40.27 -10.85 5.66
CA THR A 376 -40.06 -12.24 5.34
C THR A 376 -41.18 -13.01 6.02
N LEU A 377 -42.22 -13.29 5.25
CA LEU A 377 -43.17 -14.35 5.53
C LEU A 377 -42.36 -15.66 5.59
N THR A 378 -42.08 -16.14 6.79
CA THR A 378 -41.99 -17.58 7.10
C THR A 378 -42.01 -17.77 8.62
N ASP A 379 -43.07 -18.47 9.04
CA ASP A 379 -43.25 -19.28 10.25
C ASP A 379 -43.20 -18.67 11.66
N HIS A 380 -44.42 -18.46 12.16
CA HIS A 380 -45.02 -19.09 13.34
C HIS A 380 -44.15 -19.43 14.57
N THR A 381 -44.73 -19.05 15.71
CA THR A 381 -44.51 -19.53 17.09
C THR A 381 -43.18 -19.16 17.74
N ASP A 382 -43.18 -18.07 18.51
CA ASP A 382 -42.72 -18.04 19.92
C ASP A 382 -42.92 -16.65 20.58
N ALA A 383 -44.11 -16.06 20.42
CA ALA A 383 -44.48 -14.76 21.00
C ALA A 383 -45.24 -14.88 22.34
N VAL A 384 -44.88 -15.83 23.21
CA VAL A 384 -45.47 -15.96 24.56
C VAL A 384 -44.42 -15.90 25.69
N GLY A 385 -43.13 -15.73 25.41
CA GLY A 385 -42.07 -15.83 26.43
C GLY A 385 -41.58 -14.53 27.10
N ALA A 386 -41.80 -13.34 26.55
CA ALA A 386 -40.98 -12.16 26.90
C ALA A 386 -41.74 -10.93 27.42
N LEU A 387 -42.99 -11.08 27.89
CA LEU A 387 -43.80 -10.00 28.49
C LEU A 387 -44.16 -10.26 29.97
N ALA A 388 -43.33 -11.04 30.69
CA ALA A 388 -43.54 -11.38 32.10
C ALA A 388 -42.31 -11.13 33.01
N LEU A 389 -41.40 -10.24 32.63
CA LEU A 389 -40.26 -9.81 33.49
C LEU A 389 -40.03 -8.29 33.36
N SER A 390 -41.00 -7.50 33.82
CA SER A 390 -40.83 -6.05 34.12
C SER A 390 -41.89 -5.57 35.12
N ALA A 391 -42.32 -6.44 36.03
CA ALA A 391 -43.15 -6.07 37.17
C ALA A 391 -42.66 -6.84 38.39
N GLU A 392 -41.51 -6.40 38.91
CA GLU A 392 -41.11 -6.47 40.32
C GLU A 392 -40.11 -5.34 40.61
#